data_AF-A0A952V175-F1
#
_entry.id   AF-A0A952V175-F1
#
_cell.length_a   1.000
_cell.length_b   1.000
_cell.length_c   1.000
_cell.angle_alpha   90.00
_cell.angle_beta   90.00
_cell.angle_gamma   90.00
#
_symmetry.space_group_name_H-M   'P 1'
#
loop_
_entity.id
_entity.type
_entity.pdbx_description
1 polymer ?
#
loop_
_entity_poly.entity_id
_entity_poly.type
_entity_poly.pdbx_seq_one_letter_code
_entity_poly.pdbx_strand_id
1 'polypeptide(L)'
;MPSTGIEMVIVEESQVAGGERKPWRAAEVWTKRRVYGLDSTFKCVEIVDRESGKPEPGHDMLGARLGGGRLRDKDKVRFSYPLPLPGMEAMFMKAKKHGYTSPVERMIVRVRVLVTSADETAPSWDEIASRWSEPPPR
;
A
#
# COMPACT_ATOMS: atom_id res chain seq x y z
N MET A 1 -1.75 23.28 -0.74
CA MET A 1 -2.41 22.74 0.47
C MET A 1 -2.06 21.26 0.57
N PRO A 2 -1.84 20.68 1.76
CA PRO A 2 -1.70 19.23 1.89
C PRO A 2 -2.96 18.55 1.33
N SER A 3 -2.80 17.41 0.66
CA SER A 3 -3.95 16.66 0.15
C SER A 3 -4.85 16.24 1.32
N THR A 4 -6.17 16.26 1.13
CA THR A 4 -7.14 15.97 2.20
C THR A 4 -7.55 14.50 2.25
N GLY A 5 -7.08 13.69 1.29
CA GLY A 5 -7.51 12.31 1.11
C GLY A 5 -6.38 11.39 0.66
N ILE A 6 -6.75 10.15 0.33
CA ILE A 6 -5.86 9.14 -0.21
C ILE A 6 -5.79 9.31 -1.73
N GLU A 7 -4.58 9.40 -2.27
CA GLU A 7 -4.33 9.49 -3.69
C GLU A 7 -4.33 8.08 -4.30
N MET A 8 -5.17 7.85 -5.31
CA MET A 8 -5.14 6.61 -6.09
C MET A 8 -4.45 6.85 -7.42
N VAL A 9 -3.45 6.04 -7.71
CA VAL A 9 -2.66 6.11 -8.94
C VAL A 9 -2.76 4.79 -9.67
N ILE A 10 -3.18 4.83 -10.93
CA ILE A 10 -3.11 3.68 -11.83
C ILE A 10 -1.73 3.69 -12.47
N VAL A 11 -1.05 2.54 -12.40
CA VAL A 11 0.25 2.34 -13.00
C VAL A 11 0.11 1.22 -14.01
N GLU A 12 0.13 1.60 -15.29
CA GLU A 12 0.19 0.67 -16.40
C GLU A 12 1.61 0.18 -16.58
N GLU A 13 1.78 -1.14 -16.62
CA GLU A 13 3.07 -1.78 -16.84
C GLU A 13 2.93 -2.84 -17.93
N SER A 14 3.58 -2.59 -19.06
CA SER A 14 3.73 -3.58 -20.12
C SER A 14 4.66 -4.69 -19.62
N GLN A 15 4.16 -5.91 -19.47
CA GLN A 15 5.02 -7.04 -19.14
C GLN A 15 5.78 -7.47 -20.40
N VAL A 16 7.10 -7.28 -20.40
CA VAL A 16 7.98 -7.92 -21.38
C VAL A 16 8.24 -9.35 -20.91
N ALA A 17 8.01 -10.33 -21.78
CA ALA A 17 8.33 -11.73 -21.49
C ALA A 17 9.80 -11.86 -21.05
N GLY A 18 10.05 -12.43 -19.87
CA GLY A 18 11.39 -12.57 -19.27
C GLY A 18 11.89 -11.38 -18.45
N GLY A 19 11.06 -10.34 -18.24
CA GLY A 19 11.41 -9.20 -17.39
C GLY A 19 11.58 -9.58 -15.90
N GLU A 20 12.50 -8.91 -15.22
CA GLU A 20 12.75 -9.10 -13.79
C GLU A 20 11.51 -8.71 -12.97
N ARG A 21 10.96 -9.65 -12.19
CA ARG A 21 9.83 -9.41 -11.31
C ARG A 21 10.26 -8.57 -10.10
N LYS A 22 10.29 -7.26 -10.25
CA LYS A 22 10.50 -6.36 -9.10
C LYS A 22 9.32 -6.44 -8.13
N PRO A 23 9.57 -6.47 -6.79
CA PRO A 23 8.50 -6.39 -5.80
C PRO A 23 7.62 -5.16 -6.04
N TRP A 24 6.30 -5.37 -6.09
CA TRP A 24 5.36 -4.28 -6.32
C TRP A 24 5.19 -3.43 -5.07
N ARG A 25 5.51 -2.13 -5.19
CA ARG A 25 5.19 -1.13 -4.17
C ARG A 25 3.73 -0.69 -4.36
N ALA A 26 2.84 -1.32 -3.60
CA ALA A 26 1.40 -1.12 -3.69
C ALA A 26 0.89 0.15 -3.02
N ALA A 27 1.62 0.68 -2.04
CA ALA A 27 1.25 1.91 -1.38
C ALA A 27 2.46 2.67 -0.85
N GLU A 28 2.29 3.97 -0.62
CA GLU A 28 3.32 4.87 -0.15
C GLU A 28 2.77 5.78 0.95
N VAL A 29 3.42 5.77 2.11
CA VAL A 29 3.17 6.75 3.17
C VAL A 29 4.28 7.80 3.10
N TRP A 30 3.91 9.01 2.70
CA TRP A 30 4.83 10.13 2.64
C TRP A 30 4.75 10.94 3.92
N THR A 31 5.91 11.21 4.50
CA THR A 31 6.06 12.06 5.67
C THR A 31 7.08 13.16 5.37
N LYS A 32 7.31 14.05 6.32
CA LYS A 32 8.27 15.16 6.16
C LYS A 32 9.64 14.70 5.64
N ARG A 33 10.20 13.62 6.20
CA ARG A 33 11.56 13.16 5.90
C ARG A 33 11.65 11.81 5.19
N ARG A 34 10.57 11.02 5.16
CA ARG A 34 10.63 9.64 4.67
C ARG A 34 9.44 9.27 3.82
N VAL A 35 9.69 8.36 2.89
CA VAL A 35 8.66 7.62 2.16
C VAL A 35 8.74 6.16 2.60
N TYR A 36 7.65 5.65 3.13
CA TYR A 36 7.50 4.23 3.50
C TYR A 36 6.80 3.51 2.35
N GLY A 37 7.52 2.66 1.64
CA GLY A 37 7.00 1.82 0.56
C GLY A 37 6.42 0.53 1.10
N LEU A 38 5.17 0.24 0.74
CA LEU A 38 4.42 -0.91 1.22
C LEU A 38 4.14 -1.92 0.10
N ASP A 39 4.16 -3.20 0.43
CA ASP A 39 3.62 -4.25 -0.44
C ASP A 39 2.08 -4.29 -0.40
N SER A 40 1.48 -5.19 -1.19
CA SER A 40 0.01 -5.36 -1.26
C SER A 40 -0.62 -5.90 0.04
N THR A 41 0.18 -6.38 0.99
CA THR A 41 -0.26 -6.81 2.33
C THR A 41 -0.06 -5.71 3.39
N PHE A 42 0.28 -4.51 2.91
CA PHE A 42 0.66 -3.34 3.68
C PHE A 42 1.85 -3.56 4.63
N LYS A 43 2.77 -4.47 4.30
CA LYS A 43 4.06 -4.53 4.98
C LYS A 43 5.01 -3.49 4.40
N CYS A 44 5.72 -2.78 5.27
CA CYS A 44 6.77 -1.87 4.88
C CYS A 44 7.96 -2.66 4.35
N VAL A 45 8.20 -2.60 3.05
CA VAL A 45 9.29 -3.32 2.38
C VAL A 45 10.46 -2.40 2.05
N GLU A 46 10.24 -1.09 2.09
CA GLU A 46 11.24 -0.10 1.73
C GLU A 46 11.00 1.19 2.51
N ILE A 47 12.08 1.86 2.91
CA ILE A 47 12.05 3.19 3.50
C ILE A 47 13.10 4.01 2.79
N VAL A 48 12.71 5.18 2.29
CA VAL A 48 13.57 6.08 1.54
C VAL A 48 13.61 7.42 2.26
N ASP A 49 14.80 7.94 2.50
CA ASP A 49 14.99 9.32 2.94
C ASP A 49 14.59 10.26 1.80
N ARG A 50 13.65 11.16 2.08
CA ARG A 50 13.00 11.99 1.07
C ARG A 50 13.94 13.06 0.51
N GLU A 51 14.89 13.54 1.30
CA GLU A 51 15.80 14.60 0.88
C GLU A 51 16.89 14.06 -0.05
N SER A 52 17.52 12.95 0.35
CA SER A 52 18.62 12.33 -0.40
C SER A 52 18.16 11.32 -1.46
N GLY A 53 16.92 10.83 -1.37
CA GLY A 53 16.40 9.75 -2.21
C GLY A 53 17.02 8.38 -1.93
N LYS A 54 17.82 8.25 -0.85
CA LYS A 54 18.54 7.01 -0.53
C LYS A 54 17.70 6.06 0.32
N PRO A 55 17.80 4.74 0.09
CA PRO A 55 17.15 3.77 0.95
C PRO A 55 17.79 3.72 2.34
N GLU A 56 16.99 3.43 3.36
CA GLU A 56 17.40 3.26 4.76
C GLU A 56 17.21 1.78 5.19
N PRO A 57 18.06 0.83 4.74
CA PRO A 57 17.86 -0.61 4.94
C PRO A 57 17.96 -1.07 6.41
N GLY A 58 18.49 -0.24 7.31
CA GLY A 58 18.60 -0.52 8.74
C GLY A 58 17.43 -0.03 9.58
N HIS A 59 16.39 0.58 8.98
CA HIS A 59 15.32 1.21 9.76
C HIS A 59 14.38 0.17 10.38
N ASP A 60 14.09 0.32 11.68
CA ASP A 60 13.32 -0.64 12.50
C ASP A 60 11.90 -0.97 12.00
N MET A 61 11.29 -0.08 11.21
CA MET A 61 9.94 -0.25 10.68
C MET A 61 9.90 -1.12 9.42
N LEU A 62 11.06 -1.49 8.85
CA LEU A 62 11.11 -2.49 7.79
C LEU A 62 10.52 -3.83 8.26
N GLY A 63 9.68 -4.42 7.44
CA GLY A 63 8.89 -5.62 7.71
C GLY A 63 7.69 -5.40 8.64
N ALA A 64 7.48 -4.19 9.19
CA ALA A 64 6.30 -3.88 9.99
C ALA A 64 5.07 -3.72 9.09
N ARG A 65 3.90 -4.14 9.58
CA ARG A 65 2.63 -3.96 8.88
C ARG A 65 1.99 -2.62 9.25
N LEU A 66 1.51 -1.88 8.25
CA LEU A 66 0.69 -0.69 8.48
C LEU A 66 -0.62 -1.10 9.16
N GLY A 67 -0.89 -0.48 10.30
CA GLY A 67 -2.10 -0.65 11.08
C GLY A 67 -3.12 0.47 10.90
N GLY A 68 -2.86 1.46 10.04
CA GLY A 68 -3.71 2.62 9.83
C GLY A 68 -3.10 3.92 10.34
N GLY A 69 -3.94 4.90 10.65
CA GLY A 69 -3.52 6.20 11.16
C GLY A 69 -4.01 6.47 12.58
N ARG A 70 -3.24 7.28 13.32
CA ARG A 70 -3.61 7.80 14.63
C ARG A 70 -3.47 9.32 14.64
N LEU A 71 -4.46 10.01 15.18
CA LEU A 71 -4.38 11.44 15.49
C LEU A 71 -4.79 11.66 16.93
N ARG A 72 -3.87 12.17 17.74
CA ARG A 72 -4.18 12.63 19.09
C ARG A 72 -4.60 14.10 19.02
N ASP A 73 -5.82 14.37 19.47
CA ASP A 73 -6.32 15.69 19.79
C ASP A 73 -6.52 15.76 21.32
N LYS A 74 -6.50 16.96 21.91
CA LYS A 74 -6.37 17.23 23.34
C LYS A 74 -7.08 16.21 24.25
N ASP A 75 -8.34 15.90 23.96
CA ASP A 75 -9.17 15.00 24.75
C ASP A 75 -9.59 13.72 24.02
N LYS A 76 -9.18 13.53 22.76
CA LYS A 76 -9.67 12.45 21.89
C LYS A 76 -8.56 11.87 21.03
N VAL A 77 -8.56 10.55 20.88
CA VAL A 77 -7.69 9.86 19.91
C VAL A 77 -8.56 9.34 18.77
N ARG A 78 -8.29 9.81 17.56
CA ARG A 78 -8.94 9.35 16.33
C ARG A 78 -8.06 8.33 15.63
N PHE A 79 -8.66 7.25 15.18
CA PHE A 79 -8.01 6.23 14.36
C PHE A 79 -8.61 6.20 12.97
N SER A 80 -7.82 5.76 11.99
CA SER A 80 -8.29 5.46 10.62
C SER A 80 -7.77 4.10 10.20
N TYR A 81 -8.63 3.33 9.53
CA TYR A 81 -8.32 2.00 9.01
C TYR A 81 -8.87 1.85 7.59
N PRO A 82 -8.18 1.13 6.68
CA PRO A 82 -6.87 0.49 6.90
C PRO A 82 -5.69 1.45 6.71
N LEU A 83 -5.92 2.68 6.23
CA LEU A 83 -4.89 3.62 5.82
C LEU A 83 -4.90 4.90 6.68
N PRO A 84 -3.73 5.49 6.96
CA PRO A 84 -3.66 6.80 7.57
C PRO A 84 -4.16 7.89 6.60
N LEU A 85 -4.83 8.89 7.16
CA LEU A 85 -5.15 10.10 6.42
C LEU A 85 -4.02 11.14 6.58
N PRO A 86 -3.83 12.05 5.60
CA PRO A 86 -2.94 13.18 5.77
C PRO A 86 -3.20 13.95 7.07
N GLY A 87 -2.12 14.36 7.73
CA GLY A 87 -2.11 14.97 9.06
C GLY A 87 -2.10 13.97 10.23
N MET A 88 -2.37 12.68 10.02
CA MET A 88 -2.23 11.65 11.05
C MET A 88 -0.81 11.12 11.16
N GLU A 89 -0.47 10.49 12.29
CA GLU A 89 0.69 9.60 12.39
C GLU A 89 0.33 8.25 11.74
N ALA A 90 1.20 7.70 10.89
CA ALA A 90 1.02 6.32 10.43
C ALA A 90 1.48 5.35 11.52
N MET A 91 0.66 4.35 11.81
CA MET A 91 0.92 3.36 12.84
C MET A 91 1.42 2.07 12.19
N PHE A 92 2.61 1.62 12.59
CA PHE A 92 3.20 0.36 12.13
C PHE A 92 3.27 -0.65 13.27
N MET A 93 3.04 -1.92 12.95
CA MET A 93 3.03 -3.02 13.92
C MET A 93 4.01 -4.11 13.50
N LYS A 94 4.90 -4.49 14.42
CA LYS A 94 5.87 -5.57 14.23
C LYS A 94 5.94 -6.41 15.50
N ALA A 95 5.37 -7.61 15.45
CA ALA A 95 5.13 -8.44 16.63
C ALA A 95 4.40 -7.65 17.73
N LYS A 96 5.01 -7.48 18.90
CA LYS A 96 4.43 -6.72 20.04
C LYS A 96 4.78 -5.22 20.03
N LYS A 97 5.53 -4.74 19.04
CA LYS A 97 5.98 -3.33 18.97
C LYS A 97 5.07 -2.51 18.06
N HIS A 98 4.78 -1.28 18.49
CA HIS A 98 4.11 -0.26 17.72
C HIS A 98 5.10 0.87 17.39
N GLY A 99 5.20 1.23 16.11
CA GLY A 99 5.94 2.38 15.62
C GLY A 99 4.97 3.44 15.11
N TYR A 100 5.33 4.72 15.28
CA TYR A 100 4.55 5.85 14.77
C TYR A 100 5.46 6.75 13.95
N THR A 101 4.96 7.24 12.83
CA THR A 101 5.68 8.21 12.00
C THR A 101 5.40 9.64 12.45
N SER A 102 6.16 10.60 11.93
CA SER A 102 5.70 11.99 11.89
C SER A 102 4.41 12.10 11.04
N PRO A 103 3.68 13.24 11.08
CA PRO A 103 2.46 13.40 10.30
C PRO A 103 2.63 13.04 8.83
N VAL A 104 1.66 12.29 8.32
CA VAL A 104 1.55 11.90 6.93
C VAL A 104 1.22 13.16 6.12
N GLU A 105 2.03 13.43 5.11
CA GLU A 105 1.80 14.51 4.15
C GLU A 105 0.98 14.03 2.96
N ARG A 106 1.22 12.78 2.51
CA ARG A 106 0.48 12.14 1.40
C ARG A 106 0.36 10.65 1.65
N MET A 107 -0.77 10.09 1.29
CA MET A 107 -1.01 8.65 1.27
C MET A 107 -1.35 8.25 -0.16
N ILE A 108 -0.52 7.41 -0.78
CA ILE A 108 -0.71 6.97 -2.17
C ILE A 108 -0.99 5.48 -2.20
N VAL A 109 -2.04 5.08 -2.90
CA VAL A 109 -2.33 3.67 -3.25
C VAL A 109 -2.14 3.50 -4.75
N ARG A 110 -1.39 2.47 -5.13
CA ARG A 110 -0.99 2.20 -6.51
C ARG A 110 -1.71 0.95 -7.01
N VAL A 111 -2.55 1.12 -8.02
CA VAL A 111 -3.20 0.03 -8.75
C VAL A 111 -2.29 -0.35 -9.91
N ARG A 112 -1.76 -1.58 -9.89
CA ARG A 112 -0.95 -2.11 -10.98
C ARG A 112 -1.86 -2.70 -12.06
N VAL A 113 -1.72 -2.23 -13.29
CA VAL A 113 -2.40 -2.78 -14.46
C VAL A 113 -1.34 -3.44 -15.33
N LEU A 114 -1.42 -4.77 -15.44
CA LEU A 114 -0.54 -5.54 -16.30
C LEU A 114 -1.22 -5.73 -17.65
N VAL A 115 -0.57 -5.27 -18.72
CA VAL A 115 -1.04 -5.48 -20.09
C VAL A 115 -0.27 -6.65 -20.69
N THR A 116 -1.00 -7.66 -21.16
CA THR A 116 -0.49 -8.83 -21.89
C THR A 116 -1.25 -8.98 -23.21
N SER A 117 -0.67 -9.65 -24.21
CA SER A 117 -1.39 -10.00 -25.44
C SER A 117 -2.54 -10.96 -25.13
N ALA A 118 -3.71 -10.67 -25.70
CA ALA A 118 -4.90 -11.51 -25.58
C ALA A 118 -4.99 -12.38 -26.84
N ASP A 119 -4.47 -13.61 -26.77
CA ASP A 119 -4.70 -14.62 -27.81
C ASP A 119 -5.98 -15.46 -27.55
N GLU A 120 -6.74 -15.14 -26.50
CA GLU A 120 -7.97 -15.84 -26.12
C GLU A 120 -9.21 -14.96 -26.23
N THR A 121 -10.29 -15.54 -26.75
CA THR A 121 -11.64 -14.97 -26.73
C THR A 121 -12.02 -14.62 -25.30
N ALA A 122 -12.44 -13.38 -25.05
CA ALA A 122 -12.86 -12.95 -23.72
C ALA A 122 -14.03 -13.82 -23.22
N PRO A 123 -13.94 -14.42 -22.02
CA PRO A 123 -15.01 -15.24 -21.48
C PRO A 123 -16.26 -14.40 -21.20
N SER A 124 -17.43 -15.02 -21.33
CA SER A 124 -18.70 -14.42 -20.95
C SER A 124 -18.83 -14.29 -19.42
N TRP A 125 -19.70 -13.40 -18.95
CA TRP A 125 -19.97 -13.25 -17.51
C TRP A 125 -20.50 -14.52 -16.86
N ASP A 126 -21.32 -15.31 -17.57
CA ASP A 126 -21.87 -16.58 -17.07
C ASP A 126 -20.77 -17.63 -16.85
N GLU A 127 -19.76 -17.68 -17.71
CA GLU A 127 -18.58 -18.55 -17.56
C GLU A 127 -17.66 -18.11 -16.41
N ILE A 128 -17.60 -16.81 -16.10
CA ILE A 128 -16.84 -16.30 -14.95
C ILE A 128 -17.59 -16.60 -13.64
N ALA A 129 -18.90 -16.36 -13.59
CA ALA A 129 -19.70 -16.49 -12.39
C ALA A 129 -19.90 -17.96 -11.96
N SER A 130 -20.06 -18.87 -12.92
CA SER A 130 -20.24 -20.31 -12.65
C SER A 130 -19.03 -21.01 -12.04
N ARG A 131 -17.83 -20.40 -12.10
CA ARG A 131 -16.60 -20.95 -11.50
C ARG A 131 -16.54 -20.84 -9.98
N TRP A 132 -17.41 -20.03 -9.38
CA TRP A 132 -17.43 -19.77 -7.93
C TRP A 132 -18.57 -20.47 -7.19
N SER A 133 -19.48 -21.14 -7.90
CA SER A 133 -20.53 -21.94 -7.27
C SER A 133 -19.99 -23.31 -6.86
N GLU A 134 -19.69 -23.49 -5.57
CA GLU A 134 -19.57 -24.83 -4.99
C GLU A 134 -20.96 -25.49 -4.97
N PRO A 135 -21.10 -26.74 -5.41
CA PRO A 135 -22.33 -27.48 -5.18
C PRO A 135 -22.57 -27.66 -3.67
N PRO A 136 -23.82 -27.61 -3.20
CA PRO A 136 -24.13 -27.71 -1.78
C PRO A 136 -23.60 -29.03 -1.19
N PRO A 137 -23.15 -29.03 0.09
CA PRO A 137 -22.70 -30.25 0.75
C PRO A 137 -23.85 -31.29 0.80
N ARG A 138 -23.51 -32.56 0.53
CA ARG A 138 -24.43 -33.70 0.59
C ARG A 138 -24.81 -34.05 2.03
#